data_AF-A0A222NYD2-F1
#
_entry.id   AF-A0A222NYD2-F1
#
_cell.length_a   1.000
_cell.length_b   1.000
_cell.length_c   1.000
_cell.angle_alpha   90.00
_cell.angle_beta   90.00
_cell.angle_gamma   90.00
#
_symmetry.space_group_name_H-M   'P 1'
#
loop_
_entity.id
_entity.type
_entity.pdbx_description
1 polymer ?
#
loop_
_entity_poly.entity_id
_entity_poly.type
_entity_poly.pdbx_seq_one_letter_code
_entity_poly.pdbx_strand_id
1 'polypeptide(L)'
;MQKSQVKNWIGESKGATVIEIILIIMLLVLLVAISLSIYFHLDWKESPEAIKEKKDILRLENAMRFYKLDNGFYPSSAQGLSALIKKPVIEPIPQHWVQYLKKIPNDPWGFAYHYSNPGRFRAVEIYSCGPTGKQNSLKKLQHWLTSNPKINCKS
;
A
#
# COMPACT_ATOMS: atom_id res chain seq x y z
N MET A 1 55.45 47.51 -1.28
CA MET A 1 54.47 47.44 -0.16
C MET A 1 53.27 48.31 -0.51
N GLN A 2 52.17 47.69 -0.95
CA GLN A 2 50.93 48.37 -1.35
C GLN A 2 49.91 48.22 -0.21
N LYS A 3 49.52 49.32 0.42
CA LYS A 3 48.55 49.30 1.53
C LYS A 3 47.14 49.11 0.96
N SER A 4 46.58 47.91 1.18
CA SER A 4 45.18 47.59 0.91
C SER A 4 44.28 48.45 1.80
N GLN A 5 43.51 49.34 1.18
CA GLN A 5 42.47 50.14 1.85
C GLN A 5 41.21 49.28 1.96
N VAL A 6 40.90 48.81 3.16
CA VAL A 6 39.65 48.09 3.44
C VAL A 6 38.52 49.11 3.48
N LYS A 7 37.71 49.14 2.41
CA LYS A 7 36.55 50.02 2.30
C LYS A 7 35.42 49.48 3.18
N ASN A 8 35.26 50.06 4.37
CA ASN A 8 34.14 49.76 5.28
C ASN A 8 32.85 50.39 4.74
N TRP A 9 31.95 49.55 4.26
CA TRP A 9 30.60 49.93 3.85
C TRP A 9 29.65 49.87 5.05
N ILE A 10 29.78 50.81 5.99
CA ILE A 10 28.74 50.98 7.01
C ILE A 10 27.73 51.96 6.42
N GLY A 11 26.69 51.42 5.78
CA GLY A 11 25.55 52.19 5.30
C GLY A 11 24.76 52.76 6.48
N GLU A 12 24.20 53.96 6.31
CA GLU A 12 23.38 54.65 7.31
C GLU A 12 22.21 53.75 7.79
N SER A 13 22.12 53.59 9.10
CA SER A 13 21.07 52.81 9.76
C SER A 13 19.73 53.56 9.66
N LYS A 14 18.95 53.31 8.61
CA LYS A 14 17.55 53.72 8.56
C LYS A 14 16.76 52.83 9.53
N GLY A 15 16.10 53.44 10.51
CA GLY A 15 15.26 52.71 11.48
C GLY A 15 14.09 52.02 10.76
N ALA A 16 13.88 50.75 11.06
CA ALA A 16 12.78 49.97 10.50
C ALA A 16 11.43 50.50 11.01
N THR A 17 10.44 50.57 10.11
CA THR A 17 9.09 50.97 10.50
C THR A 17 8.32 49.78 11.08
N VAL A 18 7.38 50.04 12.00
CA VAL A 18 6.55 48.98 12.61
C VAL A 18 5.78 48.19 11.54
N ILE A 19 5.30 48.88 10.50
CA ILE A 19 4.55 48.25 9.40
C ILE A 19 5.40 47.26 8.59
N GLU A 20 6.69 47.54 8.43
CA GLU A 20 7.62 46.68 7.69
C GLU A 20 7.86 45.35 8.42
N ILE A 21 7.99 45.41 9.76
CA ILE A 21 8.14 44.21 10.58
C ILE A 21 6.86 43.36 10.53
N ILE A 22 5.67 43.98 10.54
CA ILE A 22 4.39 43.27 10.42
C ILE A 22 4.27 42.55 9.07
N LEU A 23 4.61 43.22 7.96
CA LEU A 23 4.57 42.63 6.62
C LEU A 23 5.53 41.44 6.48
N ILE A 24 6.73 41.53 7.06
CA ILE A 24 7.70 40.42 7.07
C ILE A 24 7.14 39.21 7.81
N ILE A 25 6.55 39.40 8.99
CA ILE A 25 5.97 38.29 9.77
C ILE A 25 4.83 37.62 9.01
N MET A 26 3.97 38.40 8.36
CA MET A 26 2.88 37.88 7.52
C MET A 26 3.41 37.00 6.38
N LEU A 27 4.45 37.45 5.68
CA LEU A 27 5.08 36.68 4.61
C LEU A 27 5.75 35.40 5.15
N LEU A 28 6.39 35.46 6.32
CA LEU A 28 7.00 34.29 6.95
C LEU A 28 5.96 33.22 7.31
N VAL A 29 4.81 33.61 7.86
CA VAL A 29 3.72 32.66 8.17
C VAL A 29 3.21 31.98 6.90
N LEU A 30 3.02 32.74 5.81
CA LEU A 30 2.58 32.19 4.52
C LEU A 30 3.60 31.19 3.96
N LEU A 31 4.90 31.52 3.99
CA LEU A 31 5.96 30.64 3.51
C LEU A 31 6.04 29.35 4.34
N VAL A 32 5.97 29.45 5.67
CA VAL A 32 5.99 28.29 6.57
C VAL A 32 4.81 27.35 6.30
N ALA A 33 3.60 27.88 6.10
CA ALA A 33 2.42 27.08 5.80
C ALA A 33 2.58 26.25 4.51
N ILE A 34 3.12 26.86 3.46
CA ILE A 34 3.39 26.19 2.18
C ILE A 34 4.49 25.14 2.34
N SER A 35 5.59 25.47 3.03
CA SER A 35 6.70 24.54 3.27
C SER A 35 6.28 23.30 4.04
N LEU A 36 5.45 23.46 5.09
CA LEU A 36 4.92 22.33 5.86
C LEU A 36 4.03 21.44 4.99
N SER A 37 3.15 22.03 4.17
CA SER A 37 2.30 21.26 3.26
C SER A 37 3.11 20.40 2.30
N ILE A 38 4.19 20.93 1.73
CA ILE A 38 5.05 20.17 0.81
C ILE A 38 5.82 19.08 1.55
N TYR A 39 6.36 19.39 2.73
CA TYR A 39 7.13 18.45 3.53
C TYR A 39 6.31 17.23 3.95
N PHE A 40 5.08 17.44 4.45
CA PHE A 40 4.20 16.35 4.87
C PHE A 40 3.65 15.49 3.72
N HIS A 41 3.69 15.96 2.47
CA HIS A 41 3.23 15.19 1.30
C HIS A 41 4.32 14.30 0.67
N LEU A 42 5.55 14.34 1.19
CA LEU A 42 6.65 13.49 0.70
C LEU A 42 6.66 12.10 1.33
N ASP A 43 5.82 11.87 2.33
CA ASP A 43 5.81 10.63 3.06
C ASP A 43 5.00 9.54 2.34
N TRP A 44 5.75 8.67 1.66
CA TRP A 44 5.40 7.28 1.38
C TRP A 44 4.41 7.12 0.21
N LYS A 45 4.80 7.61 -0.96
CA LYS A 45 4.20 7.08 -2.20
C LYS A 45 4.52 5.59 -2.28
N GLU A 46 3.56 4.77 -1.85
CA GLU A 46 3.58 3.34 -2.12
C GLU A 46 3.80 3.14 -3.61
N SER A 47 4.62 2.15 -3.95
CA SER A 47 4.88 1.86 -5.35
C SER A 47 3.53 1.58 -6.06
N PRO A 48 3.35 2.01 -7.31
CA PRO A 48 2.10 1.81 -8.02
C PRO A 48 1.70 0.32 -8.07
N GLU A 49 2.68 -0.58 -8.04
CA GLU A 49 2.51 -2.02 -7.90
C GLU A 49 1.89 -2.38 -6.55
N ALA A 50 2.43 -1.90 -5.43
CA ALA A 50 1.91 -2.18 -4.10
C ALA A 50 0.45 -1.69 -3.94
N ILE A 51 0.11 -0.52 -4.49
CA ILE A 51 -1.26 0.01 -4.49
C ILE A 51 -2.18 -0.92 -5.29
N LYS A 52 -1.74 -1.36 -6.47
CA LYS A 52 -2.50 -2.29 -7.31
C LYS A 52 -2.71 -3.63 -6.62
N GLU A 53 -1.66 -4.20 -6.02
CA GLU A 53 -1.73 -5.46 -5.27
C GLU A 53 -2.80 -5.39 -4.17
N LYS A 54 -2.75 -4.34 -3.35
CA LYS A 54 -3.72 -4.13 -2.26
C LYS A 54 -5.16 -4.04 -2.76
N LYS A 55 -5.37 -3.29 -3.85
CA LYS A 55 -6.68 -3.13 -4.47
C LYS A 55 -7.22 -4.45 -5.01
N ASP A 56 -6.37 -5.23 -5.66
CA ASP A 56 -6.73 -6.54 -6.21
C ASP A 56 -7.03 -7.54 -5.10
N ILE A 57 -6.23 -7.60 -4.02
CA ILE A 57 -6.50 -8.42 -2.83
C ILE A 57 -7.84 -8.04 -2.22
N LEU A 58 -8.09 -6.75 -1.98
CA LEU A 58 -9.37 -6.28 -1.41
C LEU A 58 -10.57 -6.69 -2.27
N ARG A 59 -10.43 -6.61 -3.59
CA ARG A 59 -11.46 -7.04 -4.53
C ARG A 59 -11.73 -8.54 -4.43
N LEU A 60 -10.68 -9.36 -4.37
CA LEU A 60 -10.79 -10.82 -4.23
C LEU A 60 -11.41 -11.19 -2.88
N GLU A 61 -11.01 -10.53 -1.79
CA GLU A 61 -11.57 -10.74 -0.46
C GLU A 61 -13.06 -10.41 -0.40
N ASN A 62 -13.48 -9.30 -1.02
CA ASN A 62 -14.88 -8.93 -1.10
C ASN A 62 -15.70 -9.95 -1.89
N ALA A 63 -15.17 -10.44 -3.02
CA ALA A 63 -15.81 -11.52 -3.79
C ALA A 63 -15.95 -12.81 -2.96
N MET A 64 -14.94 -13.16 -2.16
CA MET A 64 -15.03 -14.30 -1.24
C MET A 64 -16.09 -14.09 -0.15
N ARG A 65 -16.22 -12.87 0.38
CA ARG A 65 -17.26 -12.54 1.36
C ARG A 65 -18.65 -12.70 0.77
N PHE A 66 -18.87 -12.24 -0.47
CA PHE A 66 -20.15 -12.45 -1.17
C PHE A 66 -20.41 -13.94 -1.42
N TYR A 67 -19.40 -14.70 -1.87
CA TYR A 67 -19.54 -16.15 -2.01
C TYR A 67 -20.03 -16.81 -0.72
N LYS A 68 -19.44 -16.44 0.42
CA LYS A 68 -19.86 -16.95 1.73
C LYS A 68 -21.25 -16.45 2.13
N LEU A 69 -21.62 -15.22 1.78
CA LEU A 69 -22.96 -14.68 2.07
C LEU A 69 -24.04 -15.53 1.38
N ASP A 70 -23.82 -15.88 0.11
CA ASP A 70 -24.81 -16.59 -0.69
C ASP A 70 -24.85 -18.10 -0.40
N ASN A 71 -23.69 -18.69 -0.08
CA ASN A 71 -23.54 -20.15 0.07
C ASN A 71 -23.34 -20.61 1.52
N GLY A 72 -23.10 -19.70 2.46
CA GLY A 72 -22.85 -19.98 3.88
C GLY A 72 -21.40 -20.37 4.22
N PHE A 73 -20.59 -20.78 3.23
CA PHE A 73 -19.21 -21.23 3.43
C PHE A 73 -18.24 -20.60 2.42
N TYR A 74 -16.96 -20.54 2.77
CA TYR A 74 -15.91 -20.16 1.81
C TYR A 74 -15.51 -21.35 0.92
N PRO A 75 -15.00 -21.12 -0.29
CA PRO A 75 -14.47 -22.19 -1.14
C PRO A 75 -13.39 -23.01 -0.41
N SER A 76 -13.30 -24.30 -0.72
CA SER A 76 -12.22 -25.14 -0.18
C SER A 76 -10.88 -24.79 -0.82
N SER A 77 -9.76 -25.19 -0.20
CA SER A 77 -8.42 -24.97 -0.78
C SER A 77 -8.23 -25.66 -2.13
N ALA A 78 -8.96 -26.75 -2.40
CA ALA A 78 -8.96 -27.43 -3.70
C ALA A 78 -9.73 -26.64 -4.78
N GLN A 79 -10.81 -25.95 -4.39
CA GLN A 79 -11.58 -25.10 -5.30
C GLN A 79 -10.85 -23.77 -5.57
N GLY A 80 -10.27 -23.17 -4.52
CA GLY A 80 -9.45 -21.97 -4.59
C GLY A 80 -10.18 -20.74 -5.14
N LEU A 81 -9.41 -19.80 -5.72
CA LEU A 81 -9.95 -18.58 -6.35
C LEU A 81 -10.81 -18.88 -7.58
N SER A 82 -10.61 -20.04 -8.22
CA SER A 82 -11.36 -20.49 -9.39
C SER A 82 -12.87 -20.56 -9.14
N ALA A 83 -13.27 -20.81 -7.89
CA ALA A 83 -14.67 -20.83 -7.47
C ALA A 83 -15.38 -19.47 -7.65
N LEU A 84 -14.64 -18.37 -7.76
CA LEU A 84 -15.22 -17.03 -7.99
C LEU A 84 -15.58 -16.76 -9.45
N ILE A 85 -14.98 -17.49 -10.39
CA ILE A 85 -15.20 -17.31 -11.83
C ILE A 85 -16.03 -18.43 -12.45
N LYS A 86 -15.93 -19.65 -11.92
CA LYS A 86 -16.63 -20.83 -12.42
C LYS A 86 -17.22 -21.60 -11.24
N LYS A 87 -18.46 -22.08 -11.41
CA LYS A 87 -19.11 -22.92 -10.41
C LYS A 87 -18.24 -24.15 -10.13
N PRO A 88 -17.81 -24.37 -8.87
CA PRO A 88 -17.05 -25.55 -8.53
C PRO A 88 -17.94 -26.79 -8.59
N VAL A 89 -17.36 -27.88 -9.08
CA VAL A 89 -17.97 -29.21 -9.17
C VAL A 89 -17.48 -30.16 -8.06
N ILE A 90 -16.46 -29.73 -7.32
CA ILE A 90 -15.87 -30.46 -6.21
C ILE A 90 -16.63 -30.08 -4.94
N GLU A 91 -16.82 -31.02 -4.02
CA GLU A 91 -17.46 -30.72 -2.74
C GLU A 91 -16.61 -29.75 -1.89
N PRO A 92 -17.25 -28.80 -1.17
CA PRO A 92 -18.69 -28.55 -1.07
C PRO A 92 -19.25 -27.80 -2.29
N ILE A 93 -20.32 -28.33 -2.90
CA ILE A 93 -20.94 -27.77 -4.10
C ILE A 93 -21.90 -26.63 -3.70
N PRO A 94 -21.69 -25.39 -4.17
CA PRO A 94 -22.54 -24.25 -3.84
C PRO A 94 -23.91 -24.35 -4.53
N GLN A 95 -24.97 -24.11 -3.75
CA GLN A 95 -26.34 -24.11 -4.25
C GLN A 95 -26.70 -22.80 -4.94
N HIS A 96 -26.39 -21.66 -4.32
CA HIS A 96 -26.71 -20.31 -4.82
C HIS A 96 -25.50 -19.64 -5.50
N TRP A 97 -24.78 -20.41 -6.31
CA TRP A 97 -23.60 -19.87 -6.98
C TRP A 97 -23.96 -18.87 -8.08
N VAL A 98 -23.29 -17.72 -8.06
CA VAL A 98 -23.26 -16.75 -9.16
C VAL A 98 -21.81 -16.45 -9.54
N GLN A 99 -21.60 -15.81 -10.69
CA GLN A 99 -20.27 -15.37 -11.08
C GLN A 99 -19.87 -14.10 -10.30
N TYR A 100 -18.99 -14.24 -9.31
CA TYR A 100 -18.53 -13.12 -8.46
C TYR A 100 -17.45 -12.28 -9.13
N LEU A 101 -16.68 -12.87 -10.05
CA LEU A 101 -15.63 -12.17 -10.81
C LEU A 101 -15.67 -12.56 -12.28
N LYS A 102 -15.40 -11.57 -13.14
CA LYS A 102 -15.25 -11.80 -14.59
C LYS A 102 -13.94 -12.53 -14.92
N LYS A 103 -12.86 -12.13 -14.24
CA LYS A 103 -11.53 -12.73 -14.35
C LYS A 103 -10.76 -12.50 -13.05
N ILE A 104 -9.83 -13.40 -12.75
CA ILE A 104 -8.87 -13.23 -11.66
C ILE A 104 -7.70 -12.42 -12.24
N PRO A 105 -7.37 -11.24 -11.69
CA PRO A 105 -6.16 -10.52 -12.10
C PRO A 105 -4.93 -11.29 -11.64
N ASN A 106 -3.84 -11.17 -12.40
CA ASN A 106 -2.51 -11.51 -11.88
C ASN A 106 -2.02 -10.34 -11.04
N ASP A 107 -1.12 -10.64 -10.10
CA ASP A 107 -0.46 -9.62 -9.32
C ASP A 107 0.38 -8.69 -10.22
N PRO A 108 0.85 -7.54 -9.69
CA PRO A 108 1.65 -6.59 -10.48
C PRO A 108 2.95 -7.17 -11.06
N TRP A 109 3.43 -8.29 -10.52
CA TRP A 109 4.67 -8.96 -10.92
C TRP A 109 4.42 -10.18 -11.82
N GLY A 110 3.17 -10.42 -12.22
CA GLY A 110 2.79 -11.46 -13.16
C GLY A 110 2.49 -12.83 -12.54
N PHE A 111 2.52 -12.96 -11.22
CA PHE A 111 2.17 -14.20 -10.52
C PHE A 111 0.67 -14.28 -10.20
N ALA A 112 0.15 -15.49 -10.09
CA ALA A 112 -1.22 -15.72 -9.64
C ALA A 112 -1.35 -15.44 -8.14
N TYR A 113 -2.51 -14.95 -7.71
CA TYR A 113 -2.83 -14.84 -6.29
C TYR A 113 -3.03 -16.22 -5.67
N HIS A 114 -2.56 -16.38 -4.44
CA HIS A 114 -2.73 -17.60 -3.67
C HIS A 114 -3.85 -17.44 -2.64
N TYR A 115 -4.53 -18.55 -2.37
CA TYR A 115 -5.65 -18.64 -1.45
C TYR A 115 -5.37 -19.71 -0.39
N SER A 116 -5.65 -19.39 0.87
CA SER A 116 -5.55 -20.31 2.00
C SER A 116 -6.85 -20.33 2.80
N ASN A 117 -7.38 -21.54 3.02
CA ASN A 117 -8.51 -21.82 3.91
C ASN A 117 -8.22 -23.09 4.73
N PRO A 118 -8.00 -23.00 6.06
CA PRO A 118 -8.03 -21.77 6.86
C PRO A 118 -6.86 -20.82 6.54
N GLY A 119 -7.09 -19.51 6.71
CA GLY A 119 -6.03 -18.51 6.66
C GLY A 119 -5.20 -18.49 7.96
N ARG A 120 -4.05 -17.81 7.96
CA ARG A 120 -3.16 -17.80 9.14
C ARG A 120 -3.67 -16.90 10.26
N PHE A 121 -4.21 -15.75 9.90
CA PHE A 121 -4.71 -14.73 10.85
C PHE A 121 -6.22 -14.49 10.74
N ARG A 122 -6.85 -15.08 9.72
CA ARG A 122 -8.24 -14.85 9.32
C ARG A 122 -8.82 -16.18 8.85
N ALA A 123 -10.15 -16.29 8.81
CA ALA A 123 -10.81 -17.50 8.30
C ALA A 123 -10.31 -17.89 6.90
N VAL A 124 -10.06 -16.89 6.05
CA VAL A 124 -9.48 -17.03 4.73
C VAL A 124 -8.44 -15.95 4.52
N GLU A 125 -7.36 -16.30 3.81
CA GLU A 125 -6.28 -15.38 3.45
C GLU A 125 -5.97 -15.46 1.96
N ILE A 126 -5.77 -14.29 1.35
CA ILE A 126 -5.36 -14.13 -0.04
C ILE A 126 -4.07 -13.32 -0.05
N TYR A 127 -3.06 -13.79 -0.78
CA TYR A 127 -1.75 -13.14 -0.82
C TYR A 127 -1.08 -13.26 -2.19
N SER A 128 -0.21 -12.30 -2.51
CA SER A 128 0.68 -12.33 -3.67
C SER A 128 2.08 -12.78 -3.24
N CYS A 129 2.83 -13.34 -4.19
CA CYS A 129 4.23 -13.72 -3.99
C CYS A 129 5.20 -12.53 -4.05
N GLY A 130 4.76 -11.35 -4.51
CA GLY A 130 5.54 -10.13 -4.56
C GLY A 130 6.63 -10.13 -5.65
N PRO A 131 7.49 -9.08 -5.69
CA PRO A 131 8.48 -8.86 -6.74
C PRO A 131 9.53 -9.96 -6.90
N THR A 132 9.85 -10.68 -5.81
CA THR A 132 10.92 -11.68 -5.81
C THR A 132 10.41 -13.11 -5.95
N GLY A 133 9.09 -13.28 -6.17
CA GLY A 133 8.45 -14.61 -6.09
C GLY A 133 8.64 -15.27 -4.72
N LYS A 134 9.05 -14.50 -3.71
CA LYS A 134 9.21 -14.87 -2.32
C LYS A 134 8.62 -13.71 -1.53
N GLN A 135 7.75 -14.01 -0.57
CA GLN A 135 7.13 -12.99 0.27
C GLN A 135 8.20 -12.00 0.79
N ASN A 136 7.98 -10.71 0.56
CA ASN A 136 8.93 -9.62 0.76
C ASN A 136 9.57 -9.71 2.17
N SER A 137 10.90 -9.69 2.23
CA SER A 137 11.71 -9.95 3.44
C SER A 137 11.48 -8.96 4.59
N LEU A 138 10.88 -7.79 4.33
CA LEU A 138 10.59 -6.80 5.38
C LEU A 138 9.28 -7.11 6.14
N LYS A 139 8.31 -7.81 5.52
CA LYS A 139 7.21 -8.45 6.27
C LYS A 139 7.66 -9.73 6.99
N LYS A 140 8.75 -10.36 6.52
CA LYS A 140 9.34 -11.58 7.13
C LYS A 140 9.91 -11.35 8.53
N LEU A 141 10.33 -10.12 8.88
CA LEU A 141 10.86 -9.83 10.22
C LEU A 141 9.74 -9.81 11.28
N GLN A 142 8.56 -9.29 10.96
CA GLN A 142 7.39 -9.39 11.83
C GLN A 142 6.84 -10.85 11.89
N HIS A 143 7.12 -11.63 10.84
CA HIS A 143 6.67 -13.01 10.65
C HIS A 143 7.47 -14.05 11.46
N TRP A 144 8.75 -13.82 11.77
CA TRP A 144 9.62 -14.80 12.46
C TRP A 144 9.23 -15.13 13.92
N LEU A 145 8.35 -14.34 14.53
CA LEU A 145 7.84 -14.58 15.88
C LEU A 145 6.63 -15.55 15.92
N THR A 146 6.08 -15.91 14.76
CA THR A 146 5.01 -16.90 14.63
C THR A 146 5.42 -17.96 13.61
N SER A 147 5.89 -19.09 14.11
CA SER A 147 6.25 -20.27 13.33
C SER A 147 5.19 -20.58 12.26
N ASN A 148 5.53 -20.48 10.97
CA ASN A 148 4.79 -21.18 9.92
C ASN A 148 5.62 -21.38 8.63
N PRO A 149 5.25 -22.38 7.80
CA PRO A 149 6.12 -23.10 6.87
C PRO A 149 6.43 -22.31 5.60
N LYS A 150 7.44 -22.79 4.88
CA LYS A 150 7.89 -22.30 3.57
C LYS A 150 6.71 -22.32 2.58
N ILE A 151 6.07 -21.17 2.37
CA ILE A 151 5.14 -21.00 1.25
C ILE A 151 5.99 -21.04 -0.02
N ASN A 152 5.93 -22.17 -0.73
CA ASN A 152 6.64 -22.36 -1.98
C ASN A 152 5.85 -21.64 -3.09
N CYS A 153 6.27 -20.42 -3.41
CA CYS A 153 5.79 -19.62 -4.53
C CYS A 153 6.37 -20.08 -5.89
N LYS A 154 7.04 -21.23 -5.95
CA LYS A 154 7.49 -21.83 -7.20
C LYS A 154 6.34 -22.68 -7.76
N SER A 155 5.99 -22.37 -9.01
CA SER A 155 5.08 -23.15 -9.86
C SER A 155 5.37 -24.64 -9.83
#